data_AF-A0AAD9ZD05-F1
#
_entry.id   AF-A0AAD9ZD05-F1
#
_cell.length_a   1.000
_cell.length_b   1.000
_cell.length_c   1.000
_cell.angle_alpha   90.00
_cell.angle_beta   90.00
_cell.angle_gamma   90.00
#
_symmetry.space_group_name_H-M   'P 1'
#
loop_
_entity.id
_entity.type
_entity.pdbx_description
1 polymer ?
#
loop_
_entity_poly.entity_id
_entity_poly.type
_entity_poly.pdbx_seq_one_letter_code
_entity_poly.pdbx_strand_id
1 'polypeptide(L)'
;MSNMDESNCDAFFALSSLIVVYGFESPKNSDSLGMFNYSGQDSDEWLPLIRGVNSILFNVWPWIKNGRLKGLLHDHQQEPPQKQLPDILNDQLSHLENLCENASDGPEAVEIYRTALARLKACFVRMNNRPPYECEVSIAFLWPVMVQQDFIGKLNERRPEALIILAHYCVILHHLDDYWWMRGWAAHIVENVERELDDDWRFWIQWPRNVITVESKVLTNGTLQTPVSGNRVCNDFNMVIDQSLEIPSEELKSS
;
A
#
# COMPACT_ATOMS: atom_id res chain seq x y z
N MET A 1 18.53 -24.90 8.51
CA MET A 1 17.45 -24.03 8.99
C MET A 1 16.93 -24.64 10.27
N SER A 2 16.98 -23.90 11.37
CA SER A 2 16.49 -24.31 12.69
C SER A 2 15.05 -24.82 12.58
N ASN A 3 14.71 -25.94 13.21
CA ASN A 3 13.32 -26.42 13.23
C ASN A 3 12.43 -25.32 13.84
N MET A 4 11.54 -24.77 13.01
CA MET A 4 10.54 -23.81 13.46
C MET A 4 9.50 -24.58 14.28
N ASP A 5 9.24 -24.13 15.50
CA ASP A 5 8.34 -24.79 16.44
C ASP A 5 7.59 -23.77 17.32
N GLU A 6 6.67 -24.26 18.15
CA GLU A 6 5.85 -23.41 19.02
C GLU A 6 6.69 -22.57 20.00
N SER A 7 7.89 -23.04 20.39
CA SER A 7 8.74 -22.36 21.36
C SER A 7 9.49 -21.16 20.77
N ASN A 8 9.68 -21.13 19.45
CA ASN A 8 10.43 -20.08 18.75
C ASN A 8 9.57 -19.22 17.80
N CYS A 9 8.28 -19.52 17.66
CA CYS A 9 7.40 -18.84 16.73
C CYS A 9 7.28 -17.33 16.98
N ASP A 10 7.20 -16.90 18.25
CA ASP A 10 7.15 -15.48 18.63
C ASP A 10 8.44 -14.72 18.23
N ALA A 11 9.60 -15.38 18.34
CA ALA A 11 10.88 -14.79 17.98
C ALA A 11 11.04 -14.64 16.46
N PHE A 12 10.60 -15.66 15.70
CA PHE A 12 10.55 -15.56 14.24
C PHE A 12 9.61 -14.44 13.80
N PHE A 13 8.42 -14.32 14.41
CA PHE A 13 7.50 -13.23 14.11
C PHE A 13 8.11 -11.85 14.34
N ALA A 14 8.72 -11.65 15.52
CA ALA A 14 9.35 -10.38 15.87
C ALA A 14 10.51 -10.06 14.92
N LEU A 15 11.38 -11.03 14.64
CA LEU A 15 12.51 -10.85 13.71
C LEU A 15 12.02 -10.54 12.29
N SER A 16 11.07 -11.30 11.78
CA SER A 16 10.41 -11.08 10.49
C SER A 16 9.81 -9.68 10.38
N SER A 17 9.12 -9.22 11.43
CA SER A 17 8.53 -7.89 11.48
C SER A 17 9.61 -6.79 11.47
N LEU A 18 10.70 -6.99 12.21
CA LEU A 18 11.84 -6.08 12.22
C LEU A 18 12.52 -6.03 10.84
N ILE A 19 12.68 -7.16 10.14
CA ILE A 19 13.24 -7.18 8.79
C ILE A 19 12.44 -6.31 7.83
N VAL A 20 11.10 -6.32 7.93
CA VAL A 20 10.26 -5.40 7.14
C VAL A 20 10.53 -3.96 7.52
N VAL A 21 10.46 -3.62 8.82
CA VAL A 21 10.70 -2.24 9.29
C VAL A 21 12.07 -1.71 8.87
N TYR A 22 13.13 -2.51 8.99
CA TYR A 22 14.48 -2.14 8.55
C TYR A 22 14.63 -2.14 7.03
N GLY A 23 13.91 -2.99 6.31
CA GLY A 23 13.88 -2.95 4.85
C GLY A 23 13.35 -1.61 4.34
N PHE A 24 12.35 -1.04 5.03
CA PHE A 24 11.79 0.26 4.67
C PHE A 24 12.54 1.46 5.30
N GLU A 25 13.74 1.29 5.88
CA GLU A 25 14.48 2.44 6.42
C GLU A 25 14.74 3.51 5.34
N SER A 26 14.50 4.77 5.73
CA SER A 26 14.11 5.93 4.90
C SER A 26 14.66 6.06 3.47
N PRO A 27 13.83 6.49 2.48
CA PRO A 27 14.27 6.84 1.13
C PRO A 27 15.29 8.00 1.05
N LYS A 28 15.49 8.72 2.17
CA LYS A 28 16.32 9.94 2.25
C LYS A 28 17.79 9.67 2.59
N ASN A 29 18.14 8.46 3.04
CA ASN A 29 19.53 8.12 3.30
C ASN A 29 20.09 7.37 2.08
N SER A 30 20.73 8.11 1.17
CA SER A 30 21.42 7.54 0.01
C SER A 30 22.59 6.60 0.35
N ASP A 31 22.97 6.45 1.63
CA ASP A 31 24.20 5.77 2.07
C ASP A 31 24.01 4.67 3.14
N SER A 32 22.79 4.32 3.55
CA SER A 32 22.58 3.24 4.54
C SER A 32 21.67 2.14 4.01
N LEU A 33 22.27 0.99 3.68
CA LEU A 33 21.68 -0.26 3.20
C LEU A 33 21.00 -0.14 1.82
N GLY A 34 21.80 -0.28 0.75
CA GLY A 34 21.37 -0.22 -0.64
C GLY A 34 20.51 -1.39 -1.13
N MET A 35 19.34 -1.59 -0.52
CA MET A 35 18.29 -2.49 -1.03
C MET A 35 17.18 -1.75 -1.80
N PHE A 36 17.10 -0.42 -1.73
CA PHE A 36 16.00 0.36 -2.33
C PHE A 36 16.46 1.64 -3.04
N ASN A 37 17.71 1.65 -3.53
CA ASN A 37 18.17 2.71 -4.41
C ASN A 37 17.54 2.52 -5.79
N TYR A 38 16.50 3.31 -6.08
CA TYR A 38 15.85 3.39 -7.38
C TYR A 38 16.79 4.03 -8.41
N SER A 39 17.72 3.23 -8.96
CA SER A 39 18.54 3.59 -10.11
C SER A 39 18.62 2.41 -11.09
N GLY A 40 17.52 2.19 -11.83
CA GLY A 40 17.48 1.23 -12.94
C GLY A 40 17.37 -0.25 -12.52
N GLN A 41 16.51 -0.97 -13.24
CA GLN A 41 16.26 -2.42 -13.22
C GLN A 41 15.89 -3.13 -11.89
N ASP A 42 16.30 -2.65 -10.71
CA ASP A 42 16.15 -3.36 -9.41
C ASP A 42 15.04 -2.77 -8.51
N SER A 43 14.00 -2.17 -9.11
CA SER A 43 13.12 -1.23 -8.41
C SER A 43 12.00 -1.84 -7.55
N ASP A 44 11.80 -3.17 -7.59
CA ASP A 44 10.59 -3.80 -7.03
C ASP A 44 10.91 -4.81 -5.92
N GLU A 45 12.13 -4.81 -5.38
CA GLU A 45 12.60 -5.80 -4.40
C GLU A 45 11.81 -5.82 -3.08
N TRP A 46 11.05 -4.76 -2.78
CA TRP A 46 10.30 -4.64 -1.53
C TRP A 46 9.07 -5.57 -1.54
N LEU A 47 8.47 -5.82 -2.71
CA LEU A 47 7.35 -6.74 -2.88
C LEU A 47 7.78 -8.20 -2.61
N PRO A 48 8.85 -8.73 -3.25
CA PRO A 48 9.46 -10.01 -2.88
C PRO A 48 9.89 -10.08 -1.42
N LEU A 49 10.45 -9.01 -0.84
CA LEU A 49 10.85 -8.99 0.57
C LEU A 49 9.64 -9.21 1.50
N ILE A 50 8.56 -8.43 1.33
CA ILE A 50 7.33 -8.60 2.11
C ILE A 50 6.80 -10.01 1.96
N ARG A 51 6.79 -10.55 0.74
CA ARG A 51 6.31 -11.91 0.46
C ARG A 51 7.19 -12.99 1.08
N GLY A 52 8.50 -12.83 1.03
CA GLY A 52 9.47 -13.74 1.66
C GLY A 52 9.27 -13.77 3.17
N VAL A 53 9.14 -12.60 3.78
CA VAL A 53 8.80 -12.48 5.20
C VAL A 53 7.43 -13.12 5.49
N ASN A 54 6.40 -12.84 4.68
CA ASN A 54 5.07 -13.40 4.88
C ASN A 54 5.03 -14.92 4.69
N SER A 55 5.86 -15.49 3.80
CA SER A 55 5.99 -16.94 3.66
C SER A 55 6.52 -17.57 4.94
N ILE A 56 7.50 -16.93 5.59
CA ILE A 56 7.99 -17.35 6.92
C ILE A 56 6.86 -17.21 7.96
N LEU A 57 6.17 -16.06 7.97
CA LEU A 57 5.07 -15.80 8.92
C LEU A 57 3.88 -16.77 8.74
N PHE A 58 3.59 -17.20 7.52
CA PHE A 58 2.53 -18.17 7.24
C PHE A 58 2.82 -19.52 7.88
N ASN A 59 4.09 -19.95 7.91
CA ASN A 59 4.50 -21.21 8.54
C ASN A 59 4.37 -21.19 10.07
N VAL A 60 4.60 -20.03 10.70
CA VAL A 60 4.40 -19.85 12.15
C VAL A 60 2.97 -19.48 12.54
N TRP A 61 2.13 -19.08 11.57
CA TRP A 61 0.76 -18.62 11.80
C TRP A 61 -0.10 -19.54 12.70
N PRO A 62 -0.08 -20.89 12.54
CA PRO A 62 -0.89 -21.78 13.37
C PRO A 62 -0.53 -21.74 14.85
N TRP A 63 0.73 -21.43 15.19
CA TRP A 63 1.20 -21.32 16.57
C TRP A 63 0.93 -19.93 17.12
N ILE A 64 1.24 -18.88 16.35
CA ILE A 64 1.08 -17.50 16.83
C ILE A 64 -0.40 -17.11 17.02
N LYS A 65 -1.30 -17.60 16.16
CA LYS A 65 -2.76 -17.34 16.31
C LYS A 65 -3.33 -17.86 17.64
N ASN A 66 -2.69 -18.88 18.22
CA ASN A 66 -3.05 -19.46 19.51
C ASN A 66 -2.12 -18.99 20.65
N GLY A 67 -1.05 -18.27 20.32
CA GLY A 67 0.01 -17.83 21.22
C GLY A 67 -0.23 -16.44 21.83
N ARG A 68 0.85 -15.87 22.37
CA ARG A 68 0.81 -14.58 23.11
C ARG A 68 0.63 -13.39 22.17
N LEU A 69 1.08 -13.50 20.92
CA LEU A 69 0.98 -12.45 19.91
C LEU A 69 -0.31 -12.52 19.09
N LYS A 70 -1.29 -13.35 19.46
CA LYS A 70 -2.61 -13.41 18.80
C LYS A 70 -3.33 -12.06 18.74
N GLY A 71 -3.04 -11.13 19.65
CA GLY A 71 -3.58 -9.77 19.59
C GLY A 71 -3.02 -8.93 18.44
N LEU A 72 -1.82 -9.28 17.94
CA LEU A 72 -1.18 -8.67 16.78
C LEU A 72 -1.58 -9.35 15.46
N LEU A 73 -2.09 -10.58 15.55
CA LEU A 73 -2.50 -11.38 14.40
C LEU A 73 -4.01 -11.45 14.33
N HIS A 74 -4.61 -10.86 13.30
CA HIS A 74 -6.04 -11.02 13.08
C HIS A 74 -6.30 -11.91 11.89
N ASP A 75 -7.35 -12.70 12.04
CA ASP A 75 -7.81 -13.63 11.03
C ASP A 75 -8.36 -12.84 9.84
N HIS A 76 -7.47 -12.54 8.91
CA HIS A 76 -7.78 -11.92 7.63
C HIS A 76 -8.65 -12.83 6.74
N GLN A 77 -9.00 -14.04 7.20
CA GLN A 77 -10.00 -14.90 6.56
C GLN A 77 -11.44 -14.49 6.89
N GLN A 78 -11.70 -13.62 7.87
CA GLN A 78 -13.03 -13.06 8.04
C GLN A 78 -13.32 -12.12 6.86
N GLU A 79 -14.40 -12.40 6.13
CA GLU A 79 -14.84 -11.51 5.05
C GLU A 79 -15.00 -10.08 5.59
N PRO A 80 -14.56 -9.06 4.83
CA PRO A 80 -14.76 -7.69 5.25
C PRO A 80 -16.24 -7.46 5.59
N PRO A 81 -16.56 -6.64 6.60
CA PRO A 81 -17.94 -6.21 6.83
C PRO A 81 -18.52 -5.73 5.49
N GLN A 82 -19.74 -6.14 5.13
CA GLN A 82 -20.47 -5.73 3.92
C GLN A 82 -20.85 -4.24 3.98
N LYS A 83 -19.87 -3.36 4.12
CA LYS A 83 -20.02 -1.92 4.09
C LYS A 83 -19.40 -1.41 2.80
N GLN A 84 -20.19 -0.63 2.09
CA GLN A 84 -19.82 -0.07 0.79
C GLN A 84 -18.65 0.92 0.96
N LEU A 85 -17.79 0.99 -0.05
CA LEU A 85 -16.82 2.06 -0.16
C LEU A 85 -17.55 3.39 -0.42
N PRO A 86 -16.96 4.54 -0.05
CA PRO A 86 -17.45 5.83 -0.51
C PRO A 86 -17.57 5.87 -2.04
N ASP A 87 -18.62 6.51 -2.55
CA ASP A 87 -18.96 6.51 -3.98
C ASP A 87 -17.77 6.92 -4.87
N ILE A 88 -17.04 7.95 -4.45
CA ILE A 88 -15.86 8.46 -5.17
C ILE A 88 -14.80 7.36 -5.34
N LEU A 89 -14.48 6.64 -4.26
CA LEU A 89 -13.50 5.57 -4.34
C LEU A 89 -14.02 4.41 -5.18
N ASN A 90 -15.30 4.09 -5.06
CA ASN A 90 -15.92 3.06 -5.88
C ASN A 90 -15.83 3.42 -7.38
N ASP A 91 -16.10 4.68 -7.73
CA ASP A 91 -15.99 5.20 -9.10
C ASP A 91 -14.55 5.14 -9.62
N GLN A 92 -13.55 5.54 -8.81
CA GLN A 92 -12.13 5.42 -9.18
C GLN A 92 -11.74 3.96 -9.46
N LEU A 93 -12.14 3.04 -8.57
CA LEU A 93 -11.83 1.62 -8.70
C LEU A 93 -12.60 0.95 -9.86
N SER A 94 -13.78 1.44 -10.21
CA SER A 94 -14.51 0.99 -11.40
C SER A 94 -13.94 1.57 -12.69
N HIS A 95 -13.39 2.78 -12.66
CA HIS A 95 -12.67 3.34 -13.80
C HIS A 95 -11.42 2.49 -14.10
N LEU A 96 -10.68 2.08 -13.06
CA LEU A 96 -9.56 1.15 -13.19
C LEU A 96 -9.93 -0.23 -13.70
N GLU A 97 -11.08 -0.78 -13.31
CA GLU A 97 -11.55 -2.05 -13.88
C GLU A 97 -11.71 -1.94 -15.40
N ASN A 98 -12.34 -0.86 -15.88
CA ASN A 98 -12.49 -0.63 -17.30
C ASN A 98 -11.14 -0.50 -18.01
N LEU A 99 -10.14 0.15 -17.40
CA LEU A 99 -8.78 0.18 -17.94
C LEU A 99 -8.22 -1.24 -18.12
N CYS A 100 -8.27 -2.03 -17.05
CA CYS A 100 -7.70 -3.37 -17.03
C CYS A 100 -8.39 -4.33 -18.00
N GLU A 101 -9.72 -4.21 -18.17
CA GLU A 101 -10.50 -5.01 -19.13
C GLU A 101 -10.16 -4.70 -20.59
N ASN A 102 -9.67 -3.49 -20.87
CA ASN A 102 -9.27 -3.06 -22.21
C ASN A 102 -7.75 -3.13 -22.44
N ALA A 103 -7.00 -3.80 -21.54
CA ALA A 103 -5.55 -3.93 -21.68
C ALA A 103 -5.18 -4.62 -23.01
N SER A 104 -4.20 -4.07 -23.72
CA SER A 104 -3.78 -4.57 -25.04
C SER A 104 -3.00 -5.89 -24.99
N ASP A 105 -2.64 -6.35 -23.79
CA ASP A 105 -1.73 -7.47 -23.53
C ASP A 105 -2.37 -8.85 -23.68
N GLY A 106 -3.63 -8.90 -24.10
CA GLY A 106 -4.38 -10.13 -24.31
C GLY A 106 -5.11 -10.63 -23.05
N PRO A 107 -5.94 -11.68 -23.21
CA PRO A 107 -6.90 -12.10 -22.19
C PRO A 107 -6.26 -12.62 -20.89
N GLU A 108 -5.04 -13.16 -20.96
CA GLU A 108 -4.30 -13.63 -19.79
C GLU A 108 -3.85 -12.47 -18.89
N ALA A 109 -3.30 -11.40 -19.48
CA ALA A 109 -2.92 -10.20 -18.75
C ALA A 109 -4.12 -9.52 -18.10
N VAL A 110 -5.26 -9.48 -18.81
CA VAL A 110 -6.51 -8.95 -18.26
C VAL A 110 -6.92 -9.71 -16.99
N GLU A 111 -6.86 -11.05 -16.97
CA GLU A 111 -7.17 -11.83 -15.77
C GLU A 111 -6.19 -11.56 -14.62
N ILE A 112 -4.89 -11.42 -14.92
CA ILE A 112 -3.87 -11.05 -13.94
C ILE A 112 -4.20 -9.70 -13.29
N TYR A 113 -4.53 -8.69 -14.09
CA TYR A 113 -4.91 -7.36 -13.59
C TYR A 113 -6.23 -7.39 -12.81
N ARG A 114 -7.25 -8.10 -13.32
CA ARG A 114 -8.54 -8.27 -12.67
C ARG A 114 -8.39 -8.87 -11.28
N THR A 115 -7.61 -9.95 -11.15
CA THR A 115 -7.36 -10.59 -9.86
C THR A 115 -6.60 -9.65 -8.91
N ALA A 116 -5.55 -8.97 -9.38
CA ALA A 116 -4.79 -8.03 -8.55
C ALA A 116 -5.64 -6.84 -8.06
N LEU A 117 -6.50 -6.30 -8.92
CA LEU A 117 -7.41 -5.20 -8.61
C LEU A 117 -8.54 -5.64 -7.66
N ALA A 118 -9.08 -6.84 -7.82
CA ALA A 118 -10.07 -7.39 -6.89
C ALA A 118 -9.49 -7.53 -5.48
N ARG A 119 -8.23 -7.97 -5.35
CA ARG A 119 -7.51 -8.00 -4.08
C ARG A 119 -7.28 -6.61 -3.52
N LEU A 120 -6.97 -5.63 -4.37
CA LEU A 120 -6.79 -4.23 -3.95
C LEU A 120 -8.09 -3.64 -3.41
N LYS A 121 -9.21 -3.85 -4.10
CA LYS A 121 -10.56 -3.46 -3.65
C LYS A 121 -10.88 -4.04 -2.27
N ALA A 122 -10.57 -5.31 -2.04
CA ALA A 122 -10.77 -5.93 -0.74
C ALA A 122 -9.94 -5.26 0.37
N CYS A 123 -8.70 -4.86 0.09
CA CYS A 123 -7.87 -4.09 1.04
C CYS A 123 -8.44 -2.70 1.32
N PHE A 124 -8.95 -1.99 0.30
CA PHE A 124 -9.63 -0.72 0.50
C PHE A 124 -10.88 -0.85 1.39
N VAL A 125 -11.71 -1.87 1.14
CA VAL A 125 -12.90 -2.13 1.97
C VAL A 125 -12.50 -2.38 3.42
N ARG A 126 -11.47 -3.19 3.65
CA ARG A 126 -10.95 -3.47 5.00
C ARG A 126 -10.38 -2.23 5.68
N MET A 127 -9.57 -1.44 4.98
CA MET A 127 -8.96 -0.23 5.53
C MET A 127 -10.04 0.81 5.90
N ASN A 128 -11.00 1.04 5.01
CA ASN A 128 -12.10 1.98 5.24
C ASN A 128 -13.02 1.55 6.39
N ASN A 129 -13.22 0.24 6.56
CA ASN A 129 -14.10 -0.32 7.59
C ASN A 129 -13.32 -0.94 8.76
N ARG A 130 -12.07 -0.51 8.95
CA ARG A 130 -11.15 -1.08 9.94
C ARG A 130 -11.73 -0.94 11.35
N PRO A 131 -11.99 -2.04 12.07
CA PRO A 131 -12.39 -1.95 13.46
C PRO A 131 -11.22 -1.44 14.31
N PRO A 132 -11.48 -0.77 15.45
CA PRO A 132 -10.44 -0.12 16.27
C PRO A 132 -9.31 -1.06 16.74
N TYR A 133 -9.58 -2.36 16.81
CA TYR A 133 -8.64 -3.38 17.27
C TYR A 133 -7.76 -3.97 16.15
N GLU A 134 -8.10 -3.77 14.88
CA GLU A 134 -7.32 -4.32 13.76
C GLU A 134 -6.15 -3.40 13.42
N CYS A 135 -4.96 -3.99 13.26
CA CYS A 135 -3.72 -3.25 13.02
C CYS A 135 -3.66 -2.73 11.58
N GLU A 136 -3.61 -1.41 11.39
CA GLU A 136 -3.56 -0.79 10.05
C GLU A 136 -2.33 -1.22 9.23
N VAL A 137 -1.18 -1.41 9.88
CA VAL A 137 0.03 -1.96 9.25
C VAL A 137 -0.26 -3.33 8.63
N SER A 138 -0.97 -4.21 9.36
CA SER A 138 -1.28 -5.55 8.85
C SER A 138 -2.19 -5.52 7.61
N ILE A 139 -3.14 -4.58 7.55
CA ILE A 139 -4.03 -4.41 6.39
C ILE A 139 -3.25 -3.84 5.21
N ALA A 140 -2.41 -2.83 5.45
CA ALA A 140 -1.62 -2.20 4.41
C ALA A 140 -0.71 -3.21 3.69
N PHE A 141 -0.04 -4.10 4.43
CA PHE A 141 0.82 -5.12 3.83
C PHE A 141 0.08 -6.36 3.30
N LEU A 142 -1.25 -6.42 3.39
CA LEU A 142 -2.03 -7.58 2.93
C LEU A 142 -2.03 -7.70 1.40
N TRP A 143 -2.13 -6.60 0.66
CA TRP A 143 -2.21 -6.64 -0.81
C TRP A 143 -0.95 -7.24 -1.47
N PRO A 144 0.29 -6.82 -1.13
CA PRO A 144 1.53 -7.45 -1.61
C PRO A 144 1.59 -8.97 -1.41
N VAL A 145 0.97 -9.46 -0.34
CA VAL A 145 0.91 -10.89 0.01
C VAL A 145 -0.11 -11.63 -0.84
N MET A 146 -1.22 -10.99 -1.20
CA MET A 146 -2.35 -11.60 -1.92
C MET A 146 -2.22 -11.58 -3.45
N VAL A 147 -1.47 -10.63 -4.03
CA VAL A 147 -1.28 -10.59 -5.50
C VAL A 147 -0.61 -11.88 -5.99
N GLN A 148 -0.69 -12.19 -7.28
CA GLN A 148 -0.06 -13.39 -7.85
C GLN A 148 1.38 -13.10 -8.30
N GLN A 149 2.19 -14.14 -8.56
CA GLN A 149 3.55 -13.94 -9.08
C GLN A 149 3.55 -13.32 -10.49
N ASP A 150 2.56 -13.69 -11.31
CA ASP A 150 2.45 -13.18 -12.68
C ASP A 150 2.18 -11.67 -12.72
N PHE A 151 1.44 -11.14 -11.74
CA PHE A 151 1.27 -9.69 -11.58
C PHE A 151 2.61 -8.98 -11.25
N ILE A 152 3.46 -9.59 -10.42
CA ILE A 152 4.82 -9.05 -10.19
C ILE A 152 5.64 -9.10 -11.48
N GLY A 153 5.47 -10.15 -12.30
CA GLY A 153 6.03 -10.18 -13.66
C GLY A 153 5.63 -8.95 -14.47
N LYS A 154 4.35 -8.56 -14.44
CA LYS A 154 3.85 -7.36 -15.13
C LYS A 154 4.41 -6.04 -14.59
N LEU A 155 4.67 -5.96 -13.29
CA LEU A 155 5.37 -4.80 -12.68
C LEU A 155 6.83 -4.71 -13.15
N ASN A 156 7.55 -5.84 -13.15
CA ASN A 156 8.93 -5.92 -13.62
C ASN A 156 9.04 -5.61 -15.13
N GLU A 157 8.05 -6.01 -15.92
CA GLU A 157 7.90 -5.66 -17.33
C GLU A 157 7.50 -4.19 -17.57
N ARG A 158 7.29 -3.41 -16.50
CA ARG A 158 6.85 -2.00 -16.56
C ARG A 158 5.55 -1.81 -17.35
N ARG A 159 4.62 -2.76 -17.25
CA ARG A 159 3.32 -2.62 -17.91
C ARG A 159 2.53 -1.48 -17.26
N PRO A 160 1.98 -0.53 -18.05
CA PRO A 160 1.37 0.68 -17.50
C PRO A 160 0.18 0.36 -16.59
N GLU A 161 -0.64 -0.63 -16.92
CA GLU A 161 -1.77 -1.06 -16.09
C GLU A 161 -1.31 -1.58 -14.72
N ALA A 162 -0.21 -2.35 -14.69
CA ALA A 162 0.36 -2.85 -13.44
C ALA A 162 0.89 -1.71 -12.56
N LEU A 163 1.62 -0.76 -13.16
CA LEU A 163 2.14 0.42 -12.46
C LEU A 163 1.02 1.31 -11.91
N ILE A 164 -0.07 1.46 -12.66
CA ILE A 164 -1.25 2.22 -12.23
C ILE A 164 -1.92 1.54 -11.02
N ILE A 165 -2.10 0.23 -11.04
CA ILE A 165 -2.63 -0.52 -9.89
C ILE A 165 -1.71 -0.33 -8.67
N LEU A 166 -0.39 -0.37 -8.85
CA LEU A 166 0.57 -0.12 -7.78
C LEU A 166 0.45 1.30 -7.21
N ALA A 167 0.29 2.32 -8.05
CA ALA A 167 0.09 3.70 -7.59
C ALA A 167 -1.19 3.83 -6.74
N HIS A 168 -2.26 3.11 -7.08
CA HIS A 168 -3.48 3.10 -6.26
C HIS A 168 -3.30 2.36 -4.95
N TYR A 169 -2.52 1.26 -4.93
CA TYR A 169 -2.11 0.62 -3.68
C TYR A 169 -1.36 1.59 -2.75
N CYS A 170 -0.57 2.52 -3.29
CA CYS A 170 0.15 3.49 -2.48
C CYS A 170 -0.77 4.40 -1.65
N VAL A 171 -2.05 4.56 -2.02
CA VAL A 171 -3.03 5.26 -1.17
C VAL A 171 -3.26 4.51 0.14
N ILE A 172 -3.33 3.18 0.10
CA ILE A 172 -3.40 2.35 1.32
C ILE A 172 -2.11 2.50 2.13
N LEU A 173 -0.97 2.49 1.44
CA LEU A 173 0.34 2.60 2.06
C LEU A 173 0.56 3.97 2.73
N HIS A 174 -0.06 5.04 2.20
CA HIS A 174 0.04 6.39 2.73
C HIS A 174 -0.57 6.54 4.14
N HIS A 175 -1.52 5.69 4.52
CA HIS A 175 -2.00 5.66 5.91
C HIS A 175 -0.89 5.35 6.93
N LEU A 176 0.24 4.80 6.47
CA LEU A 176 1.38 4.54 7.32
C LEU A 176 2.39 5.71 7.35
N ASP A 177 2.15 6.86 6.72
CA ASP A 177 3.14 7.93 6.59
C ASP A 177 3.58 8.54 7.94
N ASP A 178 2.72 8.45 8.95
CA ASP A 178 3.02 8.86 10.33
C ASP A 178 4.09 7.98 10.99
N TYR A 179 4.27 6.74 10.53
CA TYR A 179 5.31 5.86 11.02
C TYR A 179 6.67 6.29 10.46
N TRP A 180 7.65 6.46 11.34
CA TRP A 180 8.99 6.97 10.98
C TRP A 180 9.68 6.19 9.85
N TRP A 181 9.40 4.89 9.73
CA TRP A 181 9.97 3.99 8.72
C TRP A 181 9.15 3.95 7.42
N MET A 182 7.91 4.44 7.40
CA MET A 182 7.07 4.51 6.19
C MET A 182 6.93 5.93 5.62
N ARG A 183 7.36 6.94 6.36
CA ARG A 183 7.26 8.33 5.95
C ARG A 183 7.89 8.61 4.58
N GLY A 184 7.08 9.12 3.67
CA GLY A 184 7.44 9.49 2.30
C GLY A 184 7.51 8.33 1.31
N TRP A 185 7.29 7.07 1.74
CA TRP A 185 7.39 5.91 0.85
C TRP A 185 6.31 5.88 -0.23
N ALA A 186 5.05 6.10 0.16
CA ALA A 186 3.94 6.12 -0.79
C ALA A 186 4.14 7.19 -1.87
N ALA A 187 4.57 8.40 -1.46
CA ALA A 187 4.90 9.48 -2.37
C ALA A 187 6.05 9.12 -3.31
N HIS A 188 7.12 8.55 -2.76
CA HIS A 188 8.28 8.13 -3.54
C HIS A 188 7.92 7.11 -4.62
N ILE A 189 7.11 6.09 -4.28
CA ILE A 189 6.68 5.07 -5.24
C ILE A 189 5.81 5.70 -6.34
N VAL A 190 4.85 6.55 -6.00
CA VAL A 190 3.98 7.22 -7.00
C VAL A 190 4.77 8.14 -7.91
N GLU A 191 5.73 8.91 -7.38
CA GLU A 191 6.62 9.74 -8.20
C GLU A 191 7.46 8.90 -9.17
N ASN A 192 7.94 7.73 -8.75
CA ASN A 192 8.68 6.83 -9.62
C ASN A 192 7.76 6.24 -10.70
N VAL A 193 6.55 5.78 -10.33
CA VAL A 193 5.54 5.32 -11.29
C VAL A 193 5.24 6.41 -12.33
N GLU A 194 5.08 7.67 -11.91
CA GLU A 194 4.83 8.79 -12.82
C GLU A 194 5.96 9.03 -13.84
N ARG A 195 7.21 8.81 -13.44
CA ARG A 195 8.39 8.95 -14.32
C ARG A 195 8.49 7.82 -15.34
N GLU A 196 8.03 6.62 -14.99
CA GLU A 196 8.01 5.45 -15.87
C GLU A 196 6.83 5.44 -16.85
N LEU A 197 5.75 6.13 -16.52
CA LEU A 197 4.56 6.23 -17.38
C LEU A 197 4.73 7.32 -18.45
N ASP A 198 4.34 6.99 -19.69
CA ASP A 198 4.14 7.98 -20.75
C ASP A 198 3.01 8.96 -20.37
N ASP A 199 3.03 10.15 -20.97
CA ASP A 199 2.10 11.25 -20.65
C ASP A 199 0.62 10.84 -20.75
N ASP A 200 0.28 9.99 -21.72
CA ASP A 200 -1.08 9.49 -21.95
C ASP A 200 -1.64 8.67 -20.78
N TRP A 201 -0.79 8.12 -19.92
CA TRP A 201 -1.20 7.31 -18.78
C TRP A 201 -1.25 8.08 -17.46
N ARG A 202 -0.62 9.26 -17.39
CA ARG A 202 -0.49 10.00 -16.13
C ARG A 202 -1.82 10.44 -15.54
N PHE A 203 -2.87 10.59 -16.35
CA PHE A 203 -4.20 10.92 -15.84
C PHE A 203 -4.74 9.85 -14.88
N TRP A 204 -4.40 8.57 -15.10
CA TRP A 204 -4.84 7.47 -14.25
C TRP A 204 -4.26 7.52 -12.84
N ILE A 205 -3.10 8.15 -12.66
CA ILE A 205 -2.45 8.27 -11.33
C ILE A 205 -2.66 9.63 -10.68
N GLN A 206 -3.48 10.51 -11.26
CA GLN A 206 -3.76 11.83 -10.67
C GLN A 206 -4.46 11.71 -9.31
N TRP A 207 -5.47 10.85 -9.21
CA TRP A 207 -6.18 10.63 -7.96
C TRP A 207 -5.25 10.16 -6.82
N PRO A 208 -4.47 9.06 -6.96
CA PRO A 208 -3.58 8.63 -5.88
C PRO A 208 -2.51 9.67 -5.57
N ARG A 209 -1.97 10.36 -6.59
CA ARG A 209 -1.01 11.45 -6.38
C ARG A 209 -1.60 12.59 -5.55
N ASN A 210 -2.81 13.02 -5.86
CA ASN A 210 -3.47 14.11 -5.13
C ASN A 210 -3.69 13.72 -3.68
N VAL A 211 -4.22 12.52 -3.43
CA VAL A 211 -4.42 11.99 -2.07
C VAL A 211 -3.10 12.01 -1.27
N ILE A 212 -2.01 11.54 -1.86
CA ILE A 212 -0.71 11.44 -1.17
C ILE A 212 -0.02 12.82 -0.99
N THR A 213 -0.23 13.75 -1.93
CA THR A 213 0.45 15.06 -1.91
C THR A 213 -0.27 16.08 -1.04
N VAL A 214 -1.60 16.00 -0.92
CA VAL A 214 -2.42 16.98 -0.17
C VAL A 214 -2.13 16.93 1.34
N GLU A 215 -1.91 15.75 1.93
CA GLU A 215 -1.57 15.63 3.36
C GLU A 215 -0.16 16.13 3.71
N SER A 216 0.79 16.02 2.77
CA SER A 216 2.17 16.49 2.96
C SER A 216 2.28 18.02 3.11
N LYS A 217 1.30 18.77 2.58
CA LYS A 217 1.28 20.25 2.61
C LYS A 217 0.67 20.82 3.90
N VAL A 218 -0.20 20.07 4.60
CA VAL A 218 -0.80 20.54 5.87
C VAL A 218 0.24 20.56 6.99
N LEU A 219 1.20 19.62 6.97
CA LEU A 219 2.29 19.53 7.95
C LEU A 219 3.40 20.57 7.76
N THR A 220 3.46 21.27 6.61
CA THR A 220 4.53 22.22 6.31
C THR A 220 4.24 23.67 6.75
N ASN A 221 3.05 23.95 7.30
CA ASN A 221 2.67 25.28 7.83
C ASN A 221 3.23 25.61 9.23
N GLY A 222 4.48 25.22 9.50
CA GLY A 222 5.35 25.98 10.40
C GLY A 222 5.16 25.85 11.92
N THR A 223 4.56 24.78 12.45
CA THR A 223 4.65 24.49 13.90
C THR A 223 4.97 23.02 14.17
N LEU A 224 6.10 22.74 14.82
CA LEU A 224 6.43 21.43 15.36
C LEU A 224 5.45 21.11 16.50
N GLN A 225 4.39 20.36 16.21
CA GLN A 225 3.64 19.65 17.24
C GLN A 225 4.03 18.18 17.20
N THR A 226 4.75 17.73 18.24
CA THR A 226 4.87 16.31 18.53
C THR A 226 3.49 15.80 18.95
N PRO A 227 2.94 14.73 18.35
CA PRO A 227 1.66 14.21 18.81
C PRO A 227 1.84 13.62 20.20
N VAL A 228 1.12 14.18 21.18
CA VAL A 228 0.98 13.58 22.51
C VAL A 228 0.37 12.20 22.33
N SER A 229 1.14 11.17 22.68
CA SER A 229 0.71 9.78 22.78
C SER A 229 -0.55 9.68 23.65
N GLY A 230 -1.72 9.59 23.03
CA GLY A 230 -2.97 9.35 23.76
C GLY A 230 -4.27 9.62 23.03
N ASN A 231 -4.28 10.48 21.98
CA ASN A 231 -5.53 10.87 21.29
C ASN A 231 -5.33 11.06 19.78
N ARG A 232 -4.67 10.11 19.10
CA ARG A 232 -4.57 10.13 17.64
C ARG A 232 -5.87 9.58 17.05
N VAL A 233 -6.79 10.50 16.79
CA VAL A 233 -7.93 10.29 15.90
C VAL A 233 -7.36 9.65 14.65
N CYS A 234 -7.74 8.39 14.43
CA CYS A 234 -7.47 7.68 13.19
C CYS A 234 -7.92 8.61 12.07
N ASN A 235 -7.03 8.99 11.16
CA ASN A 235 -7.41 9.74 9.97
C ASN A 235 -8.50 8.92 9.26
N ASP A 236 -9.74 9.36 9.43
CA ASP A 236 -10.89 8.72 8.82
C ASP A 236 -10.64 8.74 7.32
N PHE A 237 -10.71 7.57 6.69
CA PHE A 237 -10.60 7.37 5.25
C PHE A 237 -11.50 8.35 4.46
N ASN A 238 -12.61 8.77 5.06
CA ASN A 238 -13.52 9.79 4.55
C ASN A 238 -12.91 11.20 4.48
N MET A 239 -12.06 11.60 5.43
CA MET A 239 -11.46 12.94 5.47
C MET A 239 -10.43 13.13 4.33
N VAL A 240 -9.70 12.07 3.99
CA VAL A 240 -8.74 12.05 2.89
C VAL A 240 -9.44 12.16 1.53
N ILE A 241 -10.58 11.48 1.40
CA ILE A 241 -11.42 11.56 0.19
C ILE A 241 -12.13 12.92 0.11
N ASP A 242 -12.68 13.45 1.20
CA ASP A 242 -13.36 14.75 1.23
C ASP A 242 -12.42 15.92 0.93
N GLN A 243 -11.18 15.90 1.42
CA GLN A 243 -10.20 16.97 1.13
C GLN A 243 -9.76 16.99 -0.35
N SER A 244 -9.85 15.87 -1.06
CA SER A 244 -9.59 15.84 -2.51
C SER A 244 -10.71 16.51 -3.34
N LEU A 245 -11.87 16.78 -2.74
CA LEU A 245 -13.01 17.47 -3.36
C LEU A 245 -12.92 19.00 -3.25
N GLU A 246 -12.10 19.55 -2.36
CA GLU A 246 -12.06 21.01 -2.11
C GLU A 246 -11.12 21.77 -3.06
N ILE A 247 -10.51 21.14 -4.06
CA ILE A 247 -9.70 21.84 -5.07
C ILE A 247 -10.63 22.66 -5.98
N PRO A 248 -10.62 24.00 -5.94
CA PRO A 248 -11.51 24.81 -6.75
C PRO A 248 -11.08 24.76 -8.22
N SER A 249 -12.04 24.56 -9.10
CA SER A 249 -11.93 24.56 -10.55
C SER A 249 -11.68 25.95 -11.17
N GLU A 250 -10.81 26.77 -10.56
CA GLU A 250 -10.58 28.17 -10.98
C GLU A 250 -9.25 28.49 -11.70
N GLU A 251 -8.30 27.56 -11.88
CA GLU A 251 -7.04 27.86 -12.61
C GLU A 251 -7.02 27.50 -14.11
N LEU A 252 -8.18 27.38 -14.77
CA LEU A 252 -8.24 27.21 -16.24
C LEU A 252 -8.88 28.38 -17.00
N LYS A 253 -9.05 29.55 -16.37
CA LYS A 253 -9.43 30.78 -17.08
C LYS A 253 -8.76 32.04 -16.52
N SER A 254 -7.49 32.28 -16.85
CA SER A 254 -7.06 33.55 -17.47
C SER A 254 -5.55 33.63 -17.65
N SER A 255 -5.16 34.12 -18.83
CA SER A 255 -3.86 34.66 -19.27
C SER A 255 -2.80 33.68 -19.76
#